data_AF-A0A167R8T4-F1
#
_entry.id   AF-A0A167R8T4-F1
#
_cell.length_a   1.000
_cell.length_b   1.000
_cell.length_c   1.000
_cell.angle_alpha   90.00
_cell.angle_beta   90.00
_cell.angle_gamma   90.00
#
_symmetry.space_group_name_H-M   'P 1'
#
loop_
_entity.id
_entity.type
_entity.pdbx_description
1 polymer ?
#
loop_
_entity_poly.entity_id
_entity_poly.type
_entity_poly.pdbx_seq_one_letter_code
_entity_poly.pdbx_strand_id
1 'polypeptide(L)' 'IEESLILNSESDQYVFSHRNKFDVVVYYDQSSQGIHDESETLRNLKLAIYQLEFTKKLGRVPMLLAGGFDAWQEKIG' A
#
# COMPACT_ATOMS: atom_id res chain seq x y z
N ILE A 1 0.90 12.61 3.83
CA ILE A 1 1.19 11.52 2.87
C ILE A 1 0.50 11.76 1.53
N GLU A 2 -0.77 12.14 1.46
CA GLU A 2 -1.40 12.45 0.14
C GLU A 2 -0.68 13.59 -0.59
N GLU A 3 -0.23 14.60 0.14
CA GLU A 3 0.54 15.73 -0.40
C GLU A 3 1.87 15.33 -1.06
N SER A 4 2.47 14.18 -0.68
CA SER A 4 3.71 13.72 -1.32
C SER A 4 3.47 13.13 -2.70
N LEU A 5 2.21 12.93 -3.11
CA LEU A 5 1.82 12.43 -4.42
C LEU A 5 1.55 13.54 -5.43
N ILE A 6 1.82 14.82 -5.10
CA ILE A 6 1.53 15.96 -5.98
C ILE A 6 2.23 15.88 -7.35
N LEU A 7 3.35 15.13 -7.42
CA LEU A 7 4.10 14.89 -8.65
C LEU A 7 3.58 13.68 -9.46
N ASN A 8 2.68 12.87 -8.89
CA ASN A 8 2.10 11.72 -9.57
C ASN A 8 0.94 12.13 -10.47
N SER A 9 0.48 11.22 -11.32
CA SER A 9 -0.68 11.44 -12.17
C SER A 9 -1.94 11.78 -11.35
N GLU A 10 -2.86 12.56 -11.91
CA GLU A 10 -4.14 12.86 -11.25
C GLU A 10 -4.92 11.58 -10.90
N SER A 11 -4.82 10.55 -11.75
CA SER A 11 -5.41 9.24 -11.48
C SER A 11 -4.85 8.58 -10.23
N ASP A 12 -3.53 8.61 -10.02
CA ASP A 12 -2.91 8.00 -8.84
C ASP A 12 -3.31 8.74 -7.56
N GLN A 13 -3.30 10.08 -7.63
CA GLN A 13 -3.75 10.94 -6.53
C GLN A 13 -5.23 10.66 -6.19
N TYR A 14 -6.08 10.51 -7.20
CA TYR A 14 -7.49 10.18 -7.03
C TYR A 14 -7.68 8.82 -6.36
N VAL A 15 -7.04 7.76 -6.89
CA VAL A 15 -7.16 6.41 -6.33
C VAL A 15 -6.66 6.36 -4.90
N PHE A 16 -5.50 6.97 -4.62
CA PHE A 16 -4.92 6.96 -3.28
C PHE A 16 -5.77 7.75 -2.27
N SER A 17 -6.31 8.91 -2.66
CA SER A 17 -7.18 9.72 -1.82
C SER A 17 -8.54 9.06 -1.54
N HIS A 18 -8.94 8.07 -2.35
CA HIS A 18 -10.16 7.28 -2.17
C HIS A 18 -9.86 5.83 -1.72
N ARG A 19 -8.67 5.54 -1.19
CA ARG A 19 -8.26 4.19 -0.72
C ARG A 19 -9.28 3.50 0.20
N ASN A 20 -10.04 4.27 0.96
CA ASN A 20 -11.08 3.77 1.87
C ASN A 20 -12.37 3.30 1.17
N LYS A 21 -12.47 3.46 -0.16
CA LYS A 21 -13.60 2.98 -0.97
C LYS A 21 -13.38 1.58 -1.53
N PHE A 22 -12.16 1.04 -1.41
CA PHE A 22 -11.84 -0.30 -1.87
C PHE A 22 -12.03 -1.32 -0.74
N ASP A 23 -12.50 -2.52 -1.09
CA ASP A 23 -12.62 -3.63 -0.14
C ASP A 23 -11.26 -4.14 0.34
N VAL A 24 -10.25 -4.03 -0.52
CA VAL A 24 -8.89 -4.51 -0.30
C VAL A 24 -7.91 -3.46 -0.76
N VAL A 25 -6.92 -3.19 0.10
CA VAL A 25 -5.73 -2.42 -0.23
C VAL A 25 -4.54 -3.36 -0.13
N VAL A 26 -3.82 -3.54 -1.24
CA VAL A 26 -2.57 -4.29 -1.28
C VAL A 26 -1.41 -3.31 -1.32
N TYR A 27 -0.36 -3.59 -0.55
CA TYR A 27 0.88 -2.84 -0.54
C TYR A 27 2.04 -3.81 -0.74
N TYR A 28 3.11 -3.35 -1.37
CA TYR A 28 4.25 -4.20 -1.73
C TYR A 28 5.52 -3.36 -1.90
N ASP A 29 6.65 -4.04 -1.85
CA ASP A 29 7.94 -3.54 -2.32
C ASP A 29 8.54 -4.54 -3.31
N GLN A 30 9.85 -4.52 -3.52
CA GLN A 30 10.48 -5.37 -4.52
C GLN A 30 10.29 -6.87 -4.22
N SER A 31 10.47 -7.31 -2.96
CA SER A 31 10.62 -8.74 -2.65
C SER A 31 10.26 -9.20 -1.23
N SER A 32 9.69 -8.36 -0.36
CA SER A 32 9.28 -8.78 0.99
C SER A 32 8.27 -9.93 0.97
N GLN A 33 8.53 -10.97 1.75
CA GLN A 33 7.74 -12.19 1.89
C GLN A 33 6.67 -12.09 2.98
N GLY A 34 6.86 -11.23 3.97
CA GLY A 34 6.01 -11.16 5.16
C GLY A 34 6.18 -9.89 5.99
N ILE A 35 5.56 -9.88 7.17
CA ILE A 35 5.60 -8.72 8.07
C ILE A 35 6.97 -8.62 8.78
N HIS A 36 7.75 -9.70 8.80
CA HIS A 36 9.05 -9.74 9.48
C HIS A 36 10.21 -9.23 8.63
N ASP A 37 10.04 -9.16 7.31
CA ASP A 37 11.04 -8.68 6.35
C ASP A 37 10.60 -7.41 5.61
N GLU A 38 9.53 -6.76 6.10
CA GLU A 38 9.10 -5.48 5.57
C GLU A 38 10.12 -4.38 5.91
N SER A 39 10.45 -3.56 4.92
CA SER A 39 11.28 -2.37 5.16
C SER A 39 10.57 -1.40 6.13
N GLU A 40 11.34 -0.54 6.80
CA GLU A 40 10.75 0.49 7.67
C GLU A 40 9.79 1.41 6.91
N THR A 41 10.09 1.70 5.65
CA THR A 41 9.21 2.47 4.76
C THR A 41 7.87 1.78 4.59
N LEU A 42 7.87 0.47 4.33
CA LEU A 42 6.66 -0.30 4.10
C LEU A 42 5.81 -0.43 5.38
N ARG A 43 6.48 -0.64 6.52
CA ARG A 43 5.85 -0.59 7.84
C ARG A 43 5.20 0.78 8.10
N ASN A 44 5.95 1.86 7.88
CA ASN A 44 5.47 3.22 8.10
C ASN A 44 4.28 3.57 7.20
N LEU A 45 4.26 3.07 5.96
CA LEU A 45 3.11 3.21 5.07
C LEU A 45 1.87 2.56 5.67
N LYS A 46 1.97 1.29 6.09
CA LYS A 46 0.87 0.57 6.75
C LYS A 46 0.37 1.29 8.00
N LEU A 47 1.29 1.80 8.84
CA LEU A 47 0.93 2.59 10.01
C LEU A 47 0.13 3.84 9.60
N ALA A 48 0.63 4.59 8.63
CA ALA A 48 0.03 5.86 8.21
C ALA A 48 -1.35 5.71 7.55
N ILE A 49 -1.57 4.66 6.73
CA ILE A 49 -2.83 4.50 5.99
C ILE A 49 -3.90 3.71 6.73
N TYR A 50 -3.55 3.03 7.83
CA TYR A 50 -4.47 2.17 8.56
C TYR A 50 -4.50 2.44 10.06
N GLN A 51 -3.36 2.31 10.76
CA GLN A 51 -3.35 2.39 12.24
C GLN A 51 -3.51 3.82 12.76
N LEU A 52 -2.92 4.79 12.06
CA LEU A 52 -2.92 6.20 12.44
C LEU A 52 -3.91 7.03 11.61
N GLU A 53 -4.71 6.39 10.75
CA GLU A 53 -5.71 7.04 9.90
C GLU A 53 -7.08 7.02 10.57
N PHE A 54 -7.64 8.21 10.81
CA PHE A 54 -8.93 8.36 11.49
C PHE A 54 -10.06 8.85 10.57
N THR A 55 -9.72 9.40 9.41
CA THR A 55 -10.68 9.99 8.45
C THR A 55 -11.01 9.00 7.35
N LYS A 56 -9.99 8.44 6.70
CA LYS A 56 -10.12 7.53 5.55
C LYS A 56 -9.87 6.07 5.97
N LYS A 57 -10.66 5.59 6.92
CA LYS A 57 -10.52 4.24 7.49
C LYS A 57 -10.76 3.16 6.43
N LEU A 58 -9.82 2.24 6.30
CA LEU A 58 -9.96 1.06 5.44
C LEU A 58 -10.91 0.04 6.09
N GLY A 59 -11.68 -0.68 5.27
CA GLY A 59 -12.58 -1.72 5.76
C GLY A 59 -11.86 -2.97 6.28
N ARG A 60 -10.60 -3.17 5.87
CA ARG A 60 -9.74 -4.30 6.25
C ARG A 60 -8.30 -3.82 6.45
N VAL A 61 -7.52 -4.61 7.19
CA VAL A 61 -6.08 -4.38 7.28
C VAL A 61 -5.45 -4.48 5.88
N PRO A 62 -4.56 -3.54 5.49
CA PRO A 62 -3.81 -3.66 4.25
C PRO A 62 -3.09 -5.01 4.17
N MET A 63 -3.07 -5.61 2.98
CA MET A 63 -2.41 -6.89 2.74
C MET A 63 -1.06 -6.68 2.06
N LEU A 64 -0.02 -7.31 2.59
CA LEU A 64 1.29 -7.35 1.94
C LEU A 64 1.24 -8.36 0.78
N LEU A 65 1.75 -7.97 -0.38
CA LEU A 65 1.98 -8.90 -1.47
C LEU A 65 3.25 -9.73 -1.18
N ALA A 66 3.06 -10.99 -0.80
CA ALA A 66 4.17 -11.88 -0.50
C ALA A 66 5.09 -12.08 -1.73
N GLY A 67 6.38 -11.83 -1.54
CA GLY A 67 7.39 -11.85 -2.58
C GLY A 67 7.43 -10.60 -3.44
N GLY A 68 6.68 -9.57 -3.07
CA GLY A 68 6.72 -8.25 -3.70
C GLY A 68 6.39 -8.28 -5.20
N PHE A 69 6.92 -7.28 -5.90
CA PHE A 69 6.77 -7.16 -7.34
C PHE A 69 7.47 -8.31 -8.10
N ASP A 70 8.62 -8.78 -7.61
CA ASP A 70 9.39 -9.85 -8.26
C ASP A 70 8.57 -11.14 -8.40
N ALA A 71 7.98 -11.62 -7.31
CA ALA A 71 7.18 -12.84 -7.34
C ALA A 71 5.88 -12.68 -8.16
N TRP A 72 5.31 -11.48 -8.17
CA TRP A 72 4.13 -11.20 -8.99
C TRP A 72 4.47 -11.25 -10.48
N GLN A 73 5.59 -10.63 -10.88
CA GLN A 73 6.06 -10.65 -12.25
C GLN A 73 6.43 -12.07 -12.71
N GLU A 74 7.08 -12.87 -11.87
CA GLU A 74 7.38 -14.28 -12.19
C GLU A 74 6.12 -15.10 -12.47
N LYS A 75 5.05 -14.86 -11.71
CA LYS A 75 3.81 -15.63 -11.79
C LYS A 75 2.88 -15.21 -12.93
N ILE A 76 2.84 -13.91 -13.23
CA ILE A 76 1.85 -13.30 -14.14
C ILE A 76 2.47 -12.85 -15.46
N GLY A 77 3.80 -12.78 -15.56
CA GLY A 77 4.58 -12.29 -16.71
C GLY A 77 4.13 -12.81 -18.06
#